data_AF-A0A3L7BMK1-F1
#
_entry.id   AF-A0A3L7BMK1-F1
#
_cell.length_a   1.000
_cell.length_b   1.000
_cell.length_c   1.000
_cell.angle_alpha   90.00
_cell.angle_beta   90.00
_cell.angle_gamma   90.00
#
_symmetry.space_group_name_H-M   'P 1'
#
loop_
_entity.id
_entity.type
_entity.pdbx_description
1 polymer ?
#
loop_
_entity_poly.entity_id
_entity_poly.type
_entity_poly.pdbx_seq_one_letter_code
_entity_poly.pdbx_strand_id
1 'polypeptide(L)'
;MFLTSVPRRAGYAVTATLLVVAVVGCSGDGNETQRYADRIRVEGFTLVKTTYADGEGLSYVGPAGDGVPAVTAPGLTLSSGGTDLSYLFYDYLATGQGTDSGTGTCRVTVYEIRDRTKAVDYLGDDLSSNQQQMVRQGTSRIVQIDVLCDAQADK
;
A
#
# COMPACT_ATOMS: atom_id res chain seq x y z
N MET A 1 -57.29 0.40 -33.93
CA MET A 1 -56.22 1.24 -34.51
C MET A 1 -56.20 2.53 -33.69
N PHE A 2 -55.03 2.90 -33.14
CA PHE A 2 -54.71 4.14 -32.38
C PHE A 2 -55.37 4.28 -30.99
N LEU A 3 -54.75 4.83 -29.94
CA LEU A 3 -53.36 5.09 -29.54
C LEU A 3 -53.42 5.34 -28.02
N THR A 4 -52.51 4.73 -27.29
CA THR A 4 -52.19 4.96 -25.87
C THR A 4 -51.72 6.39 -25.59
N SER A 5 -52.09 6.97 -24.45
CA SER A 5 -51.20 7.89 -23.71
C SER A 5 -51.54 7.96 -22.22
N VAL A 6 -50.65 7.42 -21.39
CA VAL A 6 -50.56 7.66 -19.95
C VAL A 6 -49.27 8.47 -19.73
N PRO A 7 -49.30 9.65 -19.10
CA PRO A 7 -48.08 10.37 -18.80
C PRO A 7 -47.33 9.69 -17.65
N ARG A 8 -46.09 9.29 -17.96
CA ARG A 8 -45.08 8.77 -17.02
C ARG A 8 -44.77 9.82 -15.94
N ARG A 9 -44.96 9.46 -14.67
CA ARG A 9 -44.31 10.14 -13.55
C ARG A 9 -42.81 9.82 -13.60
N ALA A 10 -41.99 10.85 -13.67
CA ALA A 10 -40.54 10.76 -13.54
C ALA A 10 -40.19 10.16 -12.18
N GLY A 11 -39.58 8.98 -12.19
CA GLY A 11 -38.95 8.40 -11.01
C GLY A 11 -37.68 9.19 -10.69
N TYR A 12 -37.64 9.82 -9.52
CA TYR A 12 -36.40 10.28 -8.93
C TYR A 12 -35.61 9.06 -8.47
N ALA A 13 -34.58 8.69 -9.23
CA ALA A 13 -33.57 7.76 -8.75
C ALA A 13 -32.70 8.53 -7.75
N VAL A 14 -32.98 8.34 -6.45
CA VAL A 14 -32.08 8.76 -5.38
C VAL A 14 -30.94 7.76 -5.36
N THR A 15 -29.82 8.13 -5.96
CA THR A 15 -28.58 7.37 -5.86
C THR A 15 -28.11 7.43 -4.40
N ALA A 16 -28.36 6.39 -3.63
CA ALA A 16 -27.83 6.25 -2.29
C ALA A 16 -26.31 6.05 -2.38
N THR A 17 -25.57 7.14 -2.21
CA THR A 17 -24.11 7.10 -2.06
C THR A 17 -23.80 6.43 -0.72
N LEU A 18 -23.40 5.16 -0.75
CA LEU A 18 -22.89 4.44 0.41
C LEU A 18 -21.57 5.10 0.83
N LEU A 19 -21.63 5.97 1.83
CA LEU A 19 -20.46 6.47 2.54
C LEU A 19 -19.97 5.36 3.48
N VAL A 20 -18.98 4.58 3.02
CA VAL A 20 -18.19 3.74 3.91
C VAL A 20 -17.25 4.69 4.66
N VAL A 21 -17.64 5.07 5.87
CA VAL A 21 -16.76 5.75 6.82
C VAL A 21 -15.68 4.75 7.19
N ALA A 22 -14.45 5.03 6.76
CA ALA A 22 -13.27 4.27 7.15
C ALA A 22 -13.17 4.24 8.67
N VAL A 23 -12.94 3.05 9.21
CA VAL A 23 -12.66 2.81 10.62
C VAL A 23 -11.50 3.72 11.02
N VAL A 24 -11.76 4.66 11.92
CA VAL A 24 -10.69 5.41 12.59
C VAL A 24 -10.00 4.40 13.50
N GLY A 25 -8.96 3.76 12.96
CA GLY A 25 -8.07 2.90 13.72
C GLY A 25 -7.46 3.70 14.86
N CYS A 26 -7.50 3.11 16.06
CA CYS A 26 -6.98 3.66 17.29
C CYS A 26 -5.61 4.33 17.11
N SER A 27 -5.53 5.59 17.52
CA SER A 27 -4.29 6.30 17.87
C SER A 27 -3.58 5.54 18.99
N GLY A 28 -2.79 4.52 18.64
CA GLY A 28 -1.75 3.99 19.52
C GLY A 28 -0.55 4.93 19.50
N ASP A 29 0.13 5.07 20.63
CA ASP A 29 1.39 5.80 20.81
C ASP A 29 2.54 5.14 20.01
N GLY A 30 2.42 5.15 18.68
CA GLY A 30 3.44 4.62 17.79
C GLY A 30 4.70 5.46 17.88
N ASN A 31 5.85 4.78 17.78
CA ASN A 31 7.13 5.46 17.57
C ASN A 31 7.05 6.35 16.30
N GLU A 32 7.98 7.28 16.13
CA GLU A 32 7.98 8.20 14.98
C GLU A 32 7.87 7.49 13.63
N THR A 33 8.51 6.34 13.50
CA THR A 33 8.47 5.50 12.31
C THR A 33 7.08 4.94 12.04
N GLN A 34 6.41 4.38 13.05
CA GLN A 34 5.03 3.90 12.92
C GLN A 34 4.09 5.03 12.46
N ARG A 35 4.17 6.19 13.10
CA ARG A 35 3.33 7.34 12.76
C ARG A 35 3.55 7.82 11.33
N TYR A 36 4.78 7.73 10.82
CA TYR A 36 5.07 8.07 9.44
C TYR A 36 4.60 6.97 8.47
N ALA A 37 4.85 5.69 8.80
CA ALA A 37 4.43 4.53 8.01
C ALA A 37 2.91 4.49 7.80
N ASP A 38 2.11 4.84 8.81
CA ASP A 38 0.65 4.92 8.73
C ASP A 38 0.14 5.93 7.69
N ARG A 39 0.99 6.88 7.28
CA ARG A 39 0.69 7.90 6.27
C ARG A 39 1.13 7.50 4.87
N ILE A 40 1.84 6.38 4.71
CA ILE A 40 2.23 5.87 3.40
C ILE A 40 1.02 5.30 2.68
N ARG A 41 0.88 5.68 1.41
CA ARG A 41 -0.13 5.16 0.48
C ARG A 41 0.55 4.78 -0.82
N VAL A 42 0.05 3.71 -1.43
CA VAL A 42 0.54 3.19 -2.71
C VAL A 42 -0.64 3.14 -3.68
N GLU A 43 -0.60 3.95 -4.73
CA GLU A 43 -1.73 4.10 -5.64
C GLU A 43 -2.00 2.80 -6.41
N GLY A 44 -3.26 2.34 -6.41
CA GLY A 44 -3.66 1.10 -7.08
C GLY A 44 -3.29 -0.19 -6.34
N PHE A 45 -2.74 -0.09 -5.12
CA PHE A 45 -2.36 -1.22 -4.28
C PHE A 45 -3.18 -1.24 -2.99
N THR A 46 -3.36 -2.44 -2.43
CA THR A 46 -4.02 -2.69 -1.16
C THR A 46 -2.99 -3.10 -0.12
N LEU A 47 -2.98 -2.44 1.04
CA LEU A 47 -2.17 -2.86 2.19
C LEU A 47 -2.72 -4.18 2.73
N VAL A 48 -1.86 -5.18 2.89
CA VAL A 48 -2.24 -6.52 3.37
C VAL A 48 -1.57 -6.91 4.68
N LYS A 49 -0.39 -6.34 4.97
CA LYS A 49 0.33 -6.63 6.20
C LYS A 49 1.13 -5.42 6.66
N THR A 50 1.19 -5.23 7.97
CA THR A 50 2.16 -4.34 8.61
C THR A 50 2.99 -5.14 9.62
N THR A 51 4.30 -4.94 9.62
CA THR A 51 5.25 -5.59 10.51
C THR A 51 6.06 -4.53 11.26
N TYR A 52 6.09 -4.66 12.59
CA TYR A 52 6.71 -3.70 13.51
C TYR A 52 7.96 -4.35 14.13
N ALA A 53 9.08 -4.42 13.41
CA ALA A 53 10.32 -5.04 13.88
C ALA A 53 11.56 -4.32 13.34
N ASP A 54 12.34 -3.66 14.23
CA ASP A 54 13.52 -2.83 13.96
C ASP A 54 13.31 -1.66 12.96
N GLY A 55 12.06 -1.40 12.62
CA GLY A 55 11.55 -0.45 11.64
C GLY A 55 10.09 -0.83 11.32
N GLU A 56 9.52 -0.18 10.30
CA GLU A 56 8.12 -0.41 9.91
C GLU A 56 8.03 -0.96 8.50
N GLY A 57 7.60 -2.21 8.36
CA GLY A 57 7.43 -2.90 7.08
C GLY A 57 5.96 -2.95 6.67
N LEU A 58 5.63 -2.45 5.49
CA LEU A 58 4.29 -2.43 4.92
C LEU A 58 4.26 -3.28 3.65
N SER A 59 3.48 -4.36 3.62
CA SER A 59 3.31 -5.17 2.43
C SER A 59 2.01 -4.84 1.71
N TYR A 60 2.11 -4.61 0.42
CA TYR A 60 1.03 -4.24 -0.46
C TYR A 60 0.88 -5.24 -1.60
N VAL A 61 -0.36 -5.52 -2.01
CA VAL A 61 -0.66 -6.28 -3.23
C VAL A 61 -1.38 -5.37 -4.23
N GLY A 62 -0.99 -5.47 -5.49
CA GLY A 62 -1.57 -4.65 -6.55
C GLY A 62 -1.35 -5.24 -7.94
N PRO A 63 -1.74 -4.52 -9.00
CA PRO A 63 -1.56 -4.99 -10.36
C PRO A 63 -0.08 -5.25 -10.66
N ALA A 64 0.18 -6.26 -11.48
CA ALA A 64 1.51 -6.47 -12.04
C ALA A 64 1.93 -5.27 -12.90
N GLY A 65 3.22 -5.03 -13.00
CA GLY A 65 3.79 -3.96 -13.79
C GLY A 65 5.29 -3.88 -13.58
N ASP A 66 5.95 -3.13 -14.45
CA ASP A 66 7.38 -2.88 -14.37
C ASP A 66 7.61 -1.48 -13.78
N GLY A 67 8.48 -1.38 -12.76
CA GLY A 67 8.89 -0.11 -12.16
C GLY A 67 8.36 0.14 -10.75
N VAL A 68 8.71 1.31 -10.21
CA VAL A 68 8.35 1.76 -8.86
C VAL A 68 6.88 2.17 -8.86
N PRO A 69 6.02 1.61 -7.98
CA PRO A 69 4.64 2.09 -7.88
C PRO A 69 4.62 3.53 -7.34
N ALA A 70 3.53 4.26 -7.60
CA ALA A 70 3.37 5.60 -7.04
C ALA A 70 3.14 5.52 -5.52
N VAL A 71 4.18 5.82 -4.75
CA VAL A 71 4.16 5.87 -3.28
C VAL A 71 4.09 7.33 -2.85
N THR A 72 3.15 7.63 -1.95
CA THR A 72 2.94 8.98 -1.42
C THR A 72 2.92 8.99 0.10
N ALA A 73 3.56 9.98 0.70
CA ALA A 73 3.53 10.32 2.12
C ALA A 73 3.98 11.78 2.32
N PRO A 74 3.77 12.40 3.49
CA PRO A 74 4.19 13.79 3.73
C PRO A 74 5.68 14.02 3.44
N GLY A 75 5.98 15.01 2.60
CA GLY A 75 7.36 15.37 2.25
C GLY A 75 8.16 14.28 1.53
N LEU A 76 7.53 13.16 1.14
CA LEU A 76 8.23 12.03 0.54
C LEU A 76 8.71 12.39 -0.87
N THR A 77 10.02 12.25 -1.08
CA THR A 77 10.63 12.26 -2.41
C THR A 77 11.38 10.96 -2.62
N LEU A 78 10.93 10.14 -3.58
CA LEU A 78 11.60 8.90 -3.96
C LEU A 78 12.63 9.17 -5.07
N SER A 79 13.81 8.59 -4.90
CA SER A 79 14.82 8.43 -5.94
C SER A 79 14.85 6.98 -6.39
N SER A 80 14.56 6.75 -7.67
CA SER A 80 14.71 5.44 -8.29
C SER A 80 16.19 5.15 -8.53
N GLY A 81 16.66 3.99 -8.08
CA GLY A 81 18.05 3.56 -8.29
C GLY A 81 19.01 4.05 -7.19
N GLY A 82 19.68 3.09 -6.55
CA GLY A 82 20.70 3.37 -5.52
C GLY A 82 21.06 2.10 -4.76
N THR A 83 22.14 1.45 -5.20
CA THR A 83 22.71 0.18 -4.71
C THR A 83 21.73 -1.00 -4.69
N ASP A 84 22.08 -2.04 -5.44
CA ASP A 84 21.42 -3.35 -5.41
C ASP A 84 21.47 -3.92 -3.98
N LEU A 85 20.45 -3.60 -3.18
CA LEU A 85 20.17 -4.18 -1.87
C LEU A 85 19.16 -5.34 -2.02
N SER A 86 19.19 -6.03 -3.16
CA SER A 86 18.32 -7.18 -3.35
C SER A 86 18.73 -8.28 -2.38
N TYR A 87 17.96 -8.43 -1.30
CA TYR A 87 18.19 -9.45 -0.30
C TYR A 87 17.32 -10.66 -0.58
N LEU A 88 17.97 -11.80 -0.87
CA LEU A 88 17.38 -13.14 -1.02
C LEU A 88 16.27 -13.26 -2.08
N PHE A 89 15.10 -12.64 -1.85
CA PHE A 89 13.89 -12.72 -2.67
C PHE A 89 13.22 -11.35 -2.91
N TYR A 90 13.80 -10.26 -2.38
CA TYR A 90 13.37 -8.90 -2.65
C TYR A 90 14.23 -8.26 -3.74
N ASP A 91 13.59 -7.61 -4.69
CA ASP A 91 14.23 -6.71 -5.64
C ASP A 91 14.07 -5.27 -5.14
N TYR A 92 15.17 -4.55 -5.01
CA TYR A 92 15.11 -3.12 -4.69
C TYR A 92 14.52 -2.31 -5.86
N LEU A 93 13.55 -1.45 -5.56
CA LEU A 93 12.92 -0.56 -6.55
C LEU A 93 13.34 0.90 -6.37
N ALA A 94 13.23 1.42 -5.15
CA ALA A 94 13.51 2.83 -4.87
C ALA A 94 13.79 3.08 -3.39
N THR A 95 14.42 4.21 -3.11
CA THR A 95 14.56 4.75 -1.76
C THR A 95 14.29 6.24 -1.79
N GLY A 96 13.85 6.79 -0.68
CA GLY A 96 13.61 8.21 -0.55
C GLY A 96 13.63 8.65 0.89
N GLN A 97 13.45 9.95 1.05
CA GLN A 97 13.28 10.57 2.34
C GLN A 97 11.95 11.30 2.38
N GLY A 98 11.32 11.24 3.53
CA GLY A 98 10.12 11.98 3.81
C GLY A 98 10.15 12.59 5.20
N THR A 99 9.29 13.57 5.41
CA THR A 99 9.26 14.34 6.65
C THR A 99 7.84 14.69 6.97
N ASP A 100 7.47 14.51 8.24
CA ASP A 100 6.16 14.88 8.75
C ASP A 100 6.30 15.61 10.08
N SER A 101 5.31 16.44 10.40
CA SER A 101 5.26 17.16 11.67
C SER A 101 5.21 16.15 12.82
N GLY A 102 6.33 16.01 13.53
CA GLY A 102 6.44 15.16 14.73
C GLY A 102 7.00 13.75 14.50
N THR A 103 7.59 13.44 13.33
CA THR A 103 8.27 12.15 13.06
C THR A 103 9.75 12.28 12.69
N GLY A 104 10.29 13.50 12.56
CA GLY A 104 11.65 13.70 12.06
C GLY A 104 11.80 13.36 10.57
N THR A 105 13.05 13.13 10.13
CA THR A 105 13.32 12.61 8.78
C THR A 105 13.18 11.10 8.79
N CYS A 106 12.48 10.58 7.79
CA CYS A 106 12.21 9.17 7.64
C CYS A 106 12.75 8.68 6.30
N ARG A 107 13.58 7.65 6.33
CA ARG A 107 13.98 6.89 5.15
C ARG A 107 12.85 5.93 4.79
N VAL A 108 12.51 5.90 3.51
CA VAL A 108 11.53 4.97 2.94
C VAL A 108 12.22 4.17 1.85
N THR A 109 12.15 2.84 1.92
CA THR A 109 12.70 1.95 0.91
C THR A 109 11.60 1.05 0.36
N VAL A 110 11.57 0.92 -0.96
CA VAL A 110 10.54 0.18 -1.70
C VAL A 110 11.19 -1.02 -2.37
N TYR A 111 10.62 -2.20 -2.13
CA TYR A 111 11.05 -3.47 -2.68
C TYR A 111 9.89 -4.20 -3.36
N GLU A 112 10.21 -5.15 -4.23
CA GLU A 112 9.25 -6.11 -4.78
C GLU A 112 9.67 -7.54 -4.42
N ILE A 113 8.71 -8.39 -4.04
CA ILE A 113 8.98 -9.83 -3.92
C ILE A 113 8.80 -10.47 -5.30
N ARG A 114 9.89 -10.77 -6.00
CA ARG A 114 9.83 -11.34 -7.36
C ARG A 114 9.36 -12.78 -7.40
N ASP A 115 9.79 -13.58 -6.43
CA ASP A 115 9.39 -14.98 -6.37
C ASP A 115 7.95 -15.07 -5.85
N ARG A 116 7.01 -15.26 -6.77
CA ARG A 116 5.58 -15.31 -6.50
C ARG A 116 5.19 -16.41 -5.50
N THR A 117 5.90 -17.54 -5.52
CA THR A 117 5.63 -18.63 -4.59
C THR A 117 6.04 -18.19 -3.19
N LYS A 118 7.25 -17.65 -3.03
CA LYS A 118 7.71 -17.10 -1.75
C LYS A 118 6.87 -15.92 -1.28
N ALA A 119 6.38 -15.06 -2.18
CA ALA A 119 5.50 -13.95 -1.84
C ALA A 119 4.22 -14.44 -1.16
N VAL A 120 3.59 -15.47 -1.74
CA VAL A 120 2.38 -16.07 -1.18
C VAL A 120 2.68 -16.84 0.09
N ASP A 121 3.82 -17.55 0.17
CA ASP A 121 4.19 -18.28 1.38
C ASP A 121 4.54 -17.32 2.55
N TYR A 122 5.17 -16.18 2.26
CA TYR A 122 5.53 -15.15 3.23
C TYR A 122 4.32 -14.41 3.80
N LEU A 123 3.36 -14.04 2.94
CA LEU A 123 2.15 -13.33 3.37
C LEU A 123 1.04 -14.28 3.82
N GLY A 124 0.98 -15.50 3.28
CA GLY A 124 0.03 -16.54 3.68
C GLY A 124 -1.41 -16.02 3.77
N ASP A 125 -1.96 -16.11 4.97
CA ASP A 125 -3.33 -15.73 5.29
C ASP A 125 -3.59 -14.20 5.28
N ASP A 126 -2.53 -13.38 5.23
CA ASP A 126 -2.65 -11.93 5.01
C ASP A 126 -3.20 -11.61 3.60
N LEU A 127 -3.09 -12.56 2.67
CA LEU A 127 -3.70 -12.49 1.33
C LEU A 127 -5.00 -13.29 1.29
N SER A 128 -6.06 -12.69 0.73
CA SER A 128 -7.26 -13.45 0.34
C SER A 128 -6.93 -14.50 -0.71
N SER A 129 -7.71 -15.58 -0.79
CA SER A 129 -7.49 -16.67 -1.76
C SER A 129 -7.43 -16.16 -3.21
N ASN A 130 -8.23 -15.14 -3.55
CA ASN A 130 -8.19 -14.51 -4.87
C ASN A 130 -6.85 -13.77 -5.10
N GLN A 131 -6.36 -13.00 -4.13
CA GLN A 131 -5.06 -12.33 -4.24
C GLN A 131 -3.91 -13.33 -4.35
N GLN A 132 -3.94 -14.42 -3.57
CA GLN A 132 -2.95 -15.49 -3.70
C GLN A 132 -2.94 -16.08 -5.12
N GLN A 133 -4.11 -16.33 -5.70
CA GLN A 133 -4.23 -16.82 -7.07
C GLN A 133 -3.69 -15.81 -8.10
N MET A 134 -4.05 -14.52 -7.96
CA MET A 134 -3.58 -13.45 -8.85
C MET A 134 -2.05 -13.29 -8.80
N VAL A 135 -1.45 -13.37 -7.61
CA VAL A 135 0.02 -13.33 -7.44
C VAL A 135 0.67 -14.54 -8.08
N ARG A 136 0.16 -15.76 -7.85
CA ARG A 136 0.68 -16.99 -8.47
C ARG A 136 0.60 -16.94 -10.01
N GLN A 137 -0.48 -16.38 -10.54
CA GLN A 137 -0.69 -16.19 -11.98
C GLN A 137 0.13 -15.04 -12.58
N GLY A 138 0.73 -14.18 -11.74
CA GLY A 138 1.49 -13.02 -12.18
C GLY A 138 0.64 -11.86 -12.69
N THR A 139 -0.67 -11.86 -12.40
CA THR A 139 -1.56 -10.71 -12.67
C THR A 139 -1.49 -9.66 -11.56
N SER A 140 -0.97 -10.05 -10.40
CA SER A 140 -0.61 -9.17 -9.29
C SER A 140 0.84 -9.37 -8.87
N ARG A 141 1.40 -8.34 -8.22
CA ARG A 141 2.71 -8.39 -7.56
C ARG A 141 2.61 -7.89 -6.12
N ILE A 142 3.62 -8.23 -5.32
CA ILE A 142 3.76 -7.78 -3.94
C ILE A 142 4.88 -6.75 -3.85
N VAL A 143 4.55 -5.60 -3.27
CA VAL A 143 5.50 -4.52 -2.97
C VAL A 143 5.63 -4.40 -1.47
N GLN A 144 6.85 -4.37 -0.96
CA GLN A 144 7.14 -4.07 0.43
C GLN A 144 7.74 -2.68 0.56
N ILE A 145 7.31 -1.95 1.58
CA ILE A 145 7.84 -0.63 1.93
C ILE A 145 8.36 -0.69 3.35
N ASP A 146 9.65 -0.44 3.52
CA ASP A 146 10.27 -0.31 4.82
C ASP A 146 10.48 1.16 5.15
N VAL A 147 10.17 1.54 6.37
CA VAL A 147 10.33 2.89 6.90
C VAL A 147 11.24 2.84 8.12
N LEU A 148 12.14 3.83 8.21
CA LEU A 148 12.97 4.06 9.39
C LEU A 148 13.15 5.56 9.60
N CYS A 149 12.72 6.09 10.75
CA CYS A 149 12.94 7.50 11.10
C CYS A 149 14.14 7.68 12.03
N ASP A 150 14.78 8.85 11.95
CA ASP A 150 16.06 9.16 12.63
C ASP A 150 16.06 8.88 14.14
N ALA A 151 14.94 9.09 14.85
CA ALA A 151 14.86 8.75 16.28
C ALA A 151 15.03 7.25 16.62
N GLN A 152 14.97 6.38 15.60
CA GLN A 152 15.29 4.95 15.70
C GLN A 152 16.63 4.57 15.08
N ALA A 153 17.26 5.42 14.27
CA ALA A 153 18.57 5.14 13.67
C ALA A 153 19.74 5.30 14.67
N ASP A 154 19.51 6.00 15.79
CA ASP A 154 20.52 6.29 16.83
C ASP A 154 20.50 5.32 18.03
N LYS A 155 19.69 4.25 17.99
CA LYS A 155 19.67 3.20 19.03
C LYS A 155 20.56 2.02 18.67
#